data_AF-A0A1Q6LJV8-F1
#
_entry.id   AF-A0A1Q6LJV8-F1
#
_cell.length_a   1.000
_cell.length_b   1.000
_cell.length_c   1.000
_cell.angle_alpha   90.00
_cell.angle_beta   90.00
_cell.angle_gamma   90.00
#
_symmetry.space_group_name_H-M   'P 1'
#
loop_
_entity.id
_entity.type
_entity.pdbx_description
1 polymer ?
#
loop_
_entity_poly.entity_id
_entity_poly.type
_entity_poly.pdbx_seq_one_letter_code
_entity_poly.pdbx_strand_id
1 'polypeptide(L)' 'MQVPGSGQPIVLMSDHQTVGGYAKIATVIGCDVSLLAQARPGDAVRFVPITVQEAEKIARQQEKWLDNLLFW' A
#
# COMPACT_ATOMS: atom_id res chain seq x y z
N MET A 1 7.68 0.85 -2.18
CA MET A 1 8.18 2.24 -1.97
C MET A 1 9.64 2.31 -2.38
N GLN A 2 9.93 3.06 -3.43
CA GLN A 2 11.28 3.30 -3.93
C GLN A 2 11.85 4.58 -3.34
N VAL A 3 13.17 4.63 -3.17
CA VAL A 3 13.87 5.86 -2.77
C VAL A 3 14.98 6.14 -3.80
N PRO A 4 14.81 7.15 -4.66
CA PRO A 4 15.86 7.65 -5.55
C PRO A 4 16.98 8.34 -4.77
N GLY A 5 18.07 8.72 -5.45
CA GLY A 5 19.19 9.45 -4.84
C GLY A 5 18.82 10.81 -4.22
N SER A 6 17.66 11.37 -4.58
CA SER A 6 17.10 12.59 -3.96
C SER A 6 16.54 12.36 -2.55
N GLY A 7 16.39 11.11 -2.10
CA GLY A 7 15.91 10.76 -0.76
C GLY A 7 14.39 10.83 -0.57
N GLN A 8 13.64 11.30 -1.57
CA GLN A 8 12.18 11.39 -1.48
C GLN A 8 11.51 10.07 -1.86
N PRO A 9 10.67 9.48 -1.00
CA PRO A 9 10.03 8.20 -1.27
C PRO A 9 8.97 8.30 -2.36
N ILE A 10 8.91 7.28 -3.22
CA ILE A 10 7.89 7.10 -4.26
C ILE A 10 7.10 5.83 -3.96
N VAL A 11 5.79 5.96 -3.75
CA VAL A 11 4.88 4.81 -3.72
C VAL A 11 4.49 4.45 -5.15
N LEU A 12 4.61 3.17 -5.49
CA LEU A 12 4.24 2.67 -6.81
C LEU A 12 2.77 2.22 -6.77
N MET A 13 1.94 2.77 -7.66
CA MET A 13 0.51 2.46 -7.78
C MET A 13 0.25 1.47 -8.93
N SER A 14 -0.99 1.08 -9.17
CA SER A 14 -1.36 0.00 -10.11
C SER A 14 -0.74 0.10 -11.51
N ASP A 15 -0.50 1.31 -12.00
CA ASP A 15 0.03 1.55 -13.36
C ASP A 15 1.57 1.69 -13.38
N HIS A 16 2.26 1.29 -12.32
CA HIS A 16 3.71 1.40 -12.23
C HIS A 16 4.43 0.47 -13.23
N GLN A 17 5.63 0.87 -13.65
CA GLN A 17 6.51 0.03 -14.47
C GLN A 17 6.86 -1.30 -13.79
N THR A 18 6.99 -2.38 -14.56
CA THR A 18 7.30 -3.72 -14.00
C THR A 18 8.74 -3.86 -13.49
N VAL A 19 9.68 -3.06 -14.04
CA VAL A 19 11.10 -3.05 -13.68
C VAL A 19 11.48 -1.71 -13.07
N GLY A 20 12.21 -1.72 -11.95
CA GLY A 20 12.67 -0.49 -11.29
C GLY A 20 14.15 -0.56 -10.92
N GLY A 21 14.86 0.56 -11.10
CA GLY A 21 16.29 0.69 -10.78
C GLY A 21 16.61 1.22 -9.38
N TYR A 22 15.60 1.59 -8.59
CA TYR A 22 15.78 2.15 -7.25
C TYR A 22 15.53 1.13 -6.15
N ALA A 23 16.26 1.29 -5.04
CA ALA A 23 16.08 0.47 -3.84
C ALA A 23 14.63 0.56 -3.34
N LYS A 24 14.03 -0.60 -3.04
CA LYS A 24 12.73 -0.70 -2.39
C LYS A 24 12.95 -0.90 -0.89
N ILE A 25 12.48 0.05 -0.08
CA ILE A 25 12.70 0.02 1.37
C ILE A 25 11.47 -0.46 2.17
N ALA A 26 10.29 -0.46 1.54
CA ALA A 26 9.03 -0.90 2.14
C ALA A 26 7.99 -1.22 1.07
N THR A 27 6.91 -1.91 1.45
CA THR A 27 5.74 -2.17 0.61
C THR A 27 4.48 -1.85 1.41
N VAL A 28 3.57 -1.09 0.80
CA VAL A 28 2.23 -0.84 1.38
C VAL A 28 1.38 -2.08 1.11
N ILE A 29 0.64 -2.54 2.11
CA ILE A 29 -0.24 -3.70 1.95
C ILE A 29 -1.38 -3.39 0.98
N GLY A 30 -1.88 -4.40 0.27
CA GLY A 30 -2.95 -4.23 -0.72
C GLY A 30 -4.19 -3.55 -0.14
N CYS A 31 -4.54 -3.88 1.11
CA CYS A 31 -5.71 -3.34 1.81
C CYS A 31 -5.69 -1.81 1.99
N ASP A 32 -4.49 -1.21 2.05
CA ASP A 32 -4.29 0.22 2.33
C ASP A 32 -3.99 1.03 1.05
N VAL A 33 -3.83 0.39 -0.11
CA VAL A 33 -3.56 1.08 -1.38
C VAL A 33 -4.68 2.07 -1.73
N SER A 34 -5.92 1.73 -1.38
CA SER A 34 -7.10 2.60 -1.58
C SER A 34 -7.00 3.92 -0.80
N LEU A 35 -6.36 3.93 0.38
CA LEU A 35 -6.15 5.14 1.16
C LEU A 35 -5.22 6.11 0.43
N LEU A 36 -4.17 5.59 -0.20
CA LEU A 36 -3.23 6.38 -0.99
C LEU A 36 -3.85 6.85 -2.31
N ALA A 37 -4.73 6.04 -2.92
CA ALA A 37 -5.45 6.41 -4.13
C ALA A 37 -6.40 7.61 -3.92
N GLN A 38 -6.85 7.85 -2.68
CA GLN A 38 -7.73 8.97 -2.33
C GLN A 38 -6.96 10.21 -1.83
N ALA A 39 -5.65 10.12 -1.61
CA ALA A 39 -4.84 11.22 -1.14
C ALA A 39 -4.63 12.29 -2.23
N ARG A 40 -4.63 13.56 -1.81
CA ARG A 40 -4.42 14.73 -2.68
C ARG A 40 -3.02 15.31 -2.49
N PRO A 41 -2.50 16.06 -3.48
CA PRO A 41 -1.26 16.82 -3.30
C PRO A 41 -1.35 17.72 -2.06
N GLY A 42 -0.38 17.60 -1.16
CA GLY A 42 -0.33 18.33 0.10
C GLY A 42 -0.89 17.58 1.31
N ASP A 43 -1.57 16.44 1.12
CA ASP A 43 -2.02 15.60 2.23
C ASP A 43 -0.82 14.99 2.96
N ALA A 44 -0.90 14.96 4.29
CA ALA A 44 0.10 14.31 5.12
C ALA A 44 -0.15 12.79 5.18
N VAL A 45 0.88 12.00 4.88
CA VAL A 45 0.84 10.54 4.95
C VAL A 45 1.83 10.06 6.00
N ARG A 46 1.37 9.17 6.90
CA ARG A 46 2.22 8.50 7.89
C ARG A 46 2.18 6.99 7.66
N PHE A 47 3.33 6.41 7.36
CA PHE A 47 3.48 4.96 7.29
C PHE A 47 3.69 4.37 8.68
N VAL A 48 3.09 3.21 8.92
CA VAL A 48 3.24 2.43 10.16
C VAL A 48 3.85 1.08 9.79
N PRO A 49 4.98 0.68 10.40
CA PRO A 49 5.53 -0.64 10.16
C PRO A 49 4.61 -1.70 10.78
N ILE A 50 4.34 -2.76 10.03
CA ILE A 50 3.61 -3.93 10.50
C ILE A 50 4.37 -5.19 10.11
N THR A 51 4.07 -6.28 10.81
CA THR A 51 4.56 -7.61 10.50
C THR A 51 3.79 -8.23 9.33
N VAL A 52 4.38 -9.25 8.71
CA VAL A 52 3.70 -10.03 7.66
C VAL A 52 2.44 -10.71 8.22
N GLN A 53 2.48 -11.18 9.46
CA GLN A 53 1.36 -11.83 10.13
C GLN A 53 0.17 -10.87 10.35
N GLU A 54 0.45 -9.62 10.72
CA GLU A 54 -0.59 -8.58 10.81
C GLU A 54 -1.16 -8.25 9.43
N ALA A 55 -0.31 -8.12 8.40
CA ALA A 55 -0.74 -7.89 7.03
C ALA A 55 -1.67 -9.00 6.51
N GLU A 56 -1.32 -10.26 6.73
CA GLU A 56 -2.14 -11.42 6.37
C GLU A 56 -3.47 -11.44 7.12
N LYS A 57 -3.46 -11.10 8.41
CA LYS A 57 -4.68 -11.03 9.22
C LYS A 57 -5.63 -9.94 8.69
N ILE A 58 -5.11 -8.77 8.33
CA ILE A 58 -5.89 -7.66 7.76
C ILE A 58 -6.48 -8.09 6.42
N ALA A 59 -5.68 -8.70 5.54
CA ALA A 59 -6.15 -9.19 4.23
C ALA A 59 -7.31 -10.18 4.36
N ARG A 60 -7.19 -11.20 5.24
CA ARG A 60 -8.26 -12.18 5.49
C ARG A 60 -9.51 -11.53 6.09
N GLN A 61 -9.36 -10.49 6.91
CA GLN A 61 -10.50 -9.78 7.49
C GLN A 61 -11.23 -8.95 6.42
N GLN A 62 -10.49 -8.30 5.52
CA GLN A 62 -11.07 -7.56 4.41
C GLN A 62 -11.81 -8.49 3.44
N GLU A 63 -11.23 -9.64 3.10
CA GLU A 63 -11.88 -10.66 2.26
C GLU A 63 -13.21 -11.10 2.85
N LYS A 64 -13.23 -11.52 4.13
CA LYS A 64 -14.48 -11.88 4.83
C LYS A 64 -15.51 -10.75 4.85
N TRP A 65 -15.07 -9.50 4.98
CA TRP A 65 -15.96 -8.35 4.99
C TRP A 65 -16.57 -8.12 3.60
N LEU A 66 -15.78 -8.25 2.53
CA LEU A 66 -16.26 -8.16 1.15
C LEU A 66 -17.23 -9.30 0.83
N ASP A 67 -16.92 -10.54 1.22
CA ASP A 67 -17.82 -11.67 1.06
C ASP A 67 -19.17 -11.40 1.73
N ASN A 68 -19.14 -10.93 2.98
CA ASN A 68 -20.35 -10.58 3.71
C ASN A 68 -21.17 -9.46 3.05
N LEU A 69 -20.58 -8.61 2.22
CA LEU A 69 -21.33 -7.60 1.44
C LEU A 69 -21.95 -8.20 0.16
N LEU A 70 -21.32 -9.20 -0.43
CA LEU A 70 -21.76 -9.83 -1.69
C LEU A 70 -22.89 -10.85 -1.50
N PHE A 71 -23.14 -11.28 -0.26
CA PHE A 71 -24.22 -12.23 0.08
C PHE A 71 -25.46 -11.56 0.72
N TRP A 72 -25.70 -10.27 0.47
CA TRP A 72 -26.98 -9.58 0.69
C TRP A 72 -27.83 -9.55 -0.57
#